data_AF-A0A804HUF4-F1
#
_entry.id   AF-A0A804HUF4-F1
#
_cell.length_a   1.000
_cell.length_b   1.000
_cell.length_c   1.000
_cell.angle_alpha   90.00
_cell.angle_beta   90.00
_cell.angle_gamma   90.00
#
_symmetry.space_group_name_H-M   'P 1'
#
loop_
_entity.id
_entity.type
_entity.pdbx_description
1 polymer ?
#
loop_
_entity_poly.entity_id
_entity_poly.type
_entity_poly.pdbx_seq_one_letter_code
_entity_poly.pdbx_strand_id
1 'polypeptide(L)' 'MKERKNVSALSRMLVNCASQTKEYGRCISKRVPEIERDMCLKEFLALKACMQSTIRNKV' A
#
# COMPACT_ATOMS: atom_id res chain seq x y z
N MET A 1 2.99 -24.60 21.42
CA MET A 1 3.00 -24.45 19.95
C MET A 1 3.41 -23.01 19.62
N LYS A 2 4.54 -22.80 18.92
CA LYS A 2 4.88 -21.45 18.41
C LYS A 2 4.08 -21.26 17.11
N GLU A 3 2.99 -20.50 17.18
CA GLU A 3 2.33 -19.99 15.98
C GLU A 3 3.38 -19.24 15.16
N ARG A 4 3.89 -19.87 14.10
CA ARG A 4 4.58 -19.14 13.05
C ARG A 4 3.51 -18.27 12.43
N LYS A 5 3.40 -17.02 12.88
CA LYS A 5 2.67 -15.99 12.14
C LYS A 5 3.33 -15.94 10.77
N ASN A 6 2.77 -16.67 9.81
CA ASN A 6 3.03 -16.46 8.40
C ASN A 6 2.52 -15.06 8.14
N VAL A 7 3.38 -14.06 8.39
CA VAL A 7 3.13 -12.67 8.06
C VAL A 7 2.81 -12.70 6.58
N SER A 8 1.55 -12.46 6.25
CA SER A 8 1.09 -12.62 4.88
C SER A 8 1.94 -11.72 3.98
N ALA A 9 2.12 -12.12 2.72
CA ALA A 9 2.85 -11.29 1.76
C ALA A 9 2.28 -9.86 1.73
N LEU A 10 0.96 -9.72 1.90
CA LEU A 10 0.26 -8.45 2.04
C LEU A 10 0.71 -7.67 3.29
N SER A 11 0.80 -8.31 4.45
CA SER A 11 1.27 -7.68 5.69
C SER A 11 2.71 -7.16 5.54
N ARG A 12 3.59 -7.93 4.88
CA ARG A 12 4.97 -7.49 4.58
C ARG A 12 4.99 -6.32 3.60
N MET A 13 4.15 -6.33 2.56
CA MET A 13 4.00 -5.20 1.63
C MET A 13 3.55 -3.93 2.32
N LEU A 14 2.55 -4.02 3.20
CA LEU A 14 2.02 -2.86 3.92
C LEU A 14 3.06 -2.25 4.87
N VAL A 15 3.88 -3.06 5.53
CA VAL A 15 4.99 -2.57 6.36
C VAL A 15 6.07 -1.89 5.49
N ASN A 16 6.48 -2.53 4.39
CA ASN A 16 7.52 -1.99 3.50
C ASN A 16 7.08 -0.71 2.77
N CYS A 17 5.79 -0.60 2.46
CA CYS A 17 5.20 0.53 1.73
C CYS A 17 4.38 1.45 2.63
N ALA A 18 4.65 1.46 3.94
CA ALA A 18 3.86 2.20 4.92
C ALA A 18 3.79 3.71 4.63
N SER A 19 4.89 4.30 4.14
CA SER A 19 4.95 5.72 3.77
C SER A 19 4.00 6.05 2.61
N GLN A 20 4.06 5.28 1.52
CA GLN A 20 3.22 5.47 0.35
C GLN A 20 1.75 5.16 0.67
N THR A 21 1.52 4.16 1.54
CA THR A 21 0.17 3.79 2.01
C THR A 21 -0.45 4.95 2.79
N LYS A 22 0.32 5.60 3.67
CA LYS A 22 -0.13 6.75 4.45
C LYS A 22 -0.48 7.95 3.56
N GLU A 23 0.36 8.27 2.58
CA GLU A 23 0.11 9.38 1.65
C GLU A 23 -1.13 9.12 0.78
N TYR A 24 -1.28 7.90 0.26
CA TYR A 24 -2.47 7.51 -0.50
C TYR A 24 -3.74 7.57 0.36
N GLY A 25 -3.69 7.01 1.58
CA GLY A 25 -4.81 7.08 2.53
C GLY A 25 -5.18 8.52 2.87
N ARG A 26 -4.19 9.40 3.09
CA ARG A 26 -4.42 10.83 3.36
C ARG A 26 -5.10 11.52 2.18
N CYS A 27 -4.71 11.20 0.95
CA CYS A 27 -5.36 11.75 -0.24
C CYS A 27 -6.83 11.31 -0.31
N ILE A 28 -7.12 10.02 -0.08
CA ILE A 28 -8.49 9.49 -0.09
C ILE A 28 -9.34 10.15 1.01
N SER A 29 -8.85 10.19 2.25
CA SER A 29 -9.62 10.70 3.39
C SER A 29 -10.02 12.17 3.25
N LYS A 30 -9.27 12.96 2.47
CA LYS A 30 -9.62 14.36 2.19
C LYS A 30 -10.71 14.52 1.12
N ARG A 31 -10.96 13.49 0.33
CA ARG A 31 -11.83 13.53 -0.85
C ARG A 31 -13.09 12.70 -0.69
N VAL A 32 -13.14 11.77 0.27
CA VAL A 32 -14.38 11.11 0.67
C VAL A 32 -15.35 12.16 1.21
N PRO A 33 -16.63 12.18 0.79
CA PRO A 33 -17.33 11.20 -0.06
C PRO A 33 -17.25 11.45 -1.59
N GLU A 34 -16.80 12.62 -2.02
CA GLU A 34 -16.74 13.07 -3.43
C GLU A 34 -15.53 12.51 -4.21
N ILE A 35 -15.05 11.31 -3.85
CA ILE A 35 -13.85 10.77 -4.47
C ILE A 35 -14.15 10.20 -5.86
N GLU A 36 -13.44 10.69 -6.86
CA GLU A 36 -13.53 10.23 -8.24
C GLU A 36 -12.29 9.43 -8.66
N ARG A 37 -12.41 8.74 -9.80
CA ARG A 37 -11.29 8.03 -10.41
C ARG A 37 -10.15 9.02 -10.69
N ASP A 38 -8.93 8.56 -10.48
CA ASP A 38 -7.68 9.29 -10.72
C ASP A 38 -7.38 10.50 -9.80
N MET A 39 -8.27 10.85 -8.88
CA MET A 39 -8.05 11.95 -7.93
C MET A 39 -6.80 11.77 -7.04
N CYS A 40 -6.44 10.54 -6.69
CA CYS A 40 -5.25 10.19 -5.92
C CYS A 40 -4.29 9.31 -6.74
N LEU A 41 -4.31 9.46 -8.08
CA LEU A 41 -3.56 8.60 -8.99
C LEU A 41 -2.05 8.66 -8.71
N LYS A 42 -1.51 9.83 -8.39
CA LYS A 42 -0.09 10.00 -8.11
C LYS A 42 0.36 9.17 -6.91
N GLU A 43 -0.36 9.27 -5.80
CA GLU A 43 -0.09 8.54 -4.56
C GLU A 43 -0.35 7.04 -4.77
N PHE A 44 -1.39 6.69 -5.53
CA PHE A 44 -1.70 5.31 -5.92
C PHE A 44 -0.57 4.68 -6.72
N LEU A 45 -0.03 5.37 -7.73
CA LEU A 45 1.06 4.87 -8.55
C LEU A 45 2.34 4.66 -7.73
N ALA A 46 2.63 5.57 -6.80
CA ALA A 46 3.75 5.41 -5.87
C ALA A 46 3.58 4.18 -4.97
N LEU A 47 2.37 3.98 -4.42
CA LEU A 47 2.04 2.80 -3.61
C LEU A 47 2.15 1.51 -4.42
N LYS A 48 1.57 1.49 -5.63
CA LYS A 48 1.60 0.37 -6.55
C LYS A 48 3.04 -0.02 -6.90
N ALA A 49 3.88 0.96 -7.25
CA ALA A 49 5.28 0.72 -7.58
C ALA A 49 6.04 0.07 -6.40
N CYS A 50 5.81 0.55 -5.18
CA CYS A 50 6.41 -0.02 -3.98
C CYS A 50 5.95 -1.47 -3.73
N MET A 51 4.64 -1.73 -3.82
CA MET A 51 4.09 -3.07 -3.63
C MET A 51 4.60 -4.04 -4.70
N GLN A 52 4.64 -3.60 -5.97
CA GLN A 52 5.17 -4.39 -7.08
C GLN A 52 6.64 -4.73 -6.91
N SER A 53 7.46 -3.78 -6.44
CA SER A 53 8.88 -4.02 -6.10
C SER A 53 9.02 -5.10 -5.02
N THR A 54 8.16 -5.05 -3.99
CA THR A 54 8.16 -6.03 -2.89
C THR A 54 7.77 -7.44 -3.34
N ILE A 55 6.88 -7.58 -4.34
CA ILE A 55 6.50 -8.88 -4.93
C ILE A 55 7.61 -9.44 -5.82
N ARG A 56 8.23 -8.56 -6.62
CA ARG A 56 9.23 -8.94 -7.62
C ARG A 56 10.56 -9.32 -6.97
N ASN A 57 10.85 -8.80 -5.77
CA ASN A 57 11.98 -9.21 -4.92
C ASN A 57 11.74 -10.52 -4.13
N LYS A 58 11.08 -11.52 -4.73
CA LYS A 58 11.21 -12.91 -4.26
C LYS A 58 12.65 -13.37 -4.52
N VAL A 59 13.55 -13.04 -3.59
CA VAL A 59 14.82 -13.76 -3.36
C VAL A 59 14.53 -14.86 -2.36
#